data_AF-A0A4D6WRE8-F1
#
_entry.id   AF-A0A4D6WRE8-F1
#
_cell.length_a   1.000
_cell.length_b   1.000
_cell.length_c   1.000
_cell.angle_alpha   90.00
_cell.angle_beta   90.00
_cell.angle_gamma   90.00
#
_symmetry.space_group_name_H-M   'P 1'
#
loop_
_entity.id
_entity.type
_entity.pdbx_description
1 polymer ?
#
loop_
_entity_poly.entity_id
_entity_poly.type
_entity_poly.pdbx_seq_one_letter_code
_entity_poly.pdbx_strand_id
1 'polypeptide(L)' 'MFTMMFLTQLPEAYMMFRPLVDILPVIPVFFLLLAFVWQAAIGFR' A
#
# COMPACT_ATOMS: atom_id res chain seq x y z
N MET A 1 7.49 13.21 -11.55
CA MET A 1 6.09 13.69 -11.41
C MET A 1 5.58 13.14 -10.09
N PHE A 2 5.57 13.94 -9.03
CA PHE A 2 5.02 13.52 -7.74
C PHE A 2 3.50 13.53 -7.88
N THR A 3 2.84 12.38 -7.79
CA THR A 3 1.39 12.30 -7.82
C THR A 3 0.83 13.00 -6.59
N MET A 4 0.20 14.16 -6.77
CA MET A 4 -0.63 14.79 -5.74
C MET A 4 -1.83 13.88 -5.46
N MET A 5 -1.81 13.17 -4.34
CA MET A 5 -2.96 12.40 -3.88
C MET A 5 -4.01 13.39 -3.39
N PHE A 6 -5.05 13.64 -4.20
CA PHE A 6 -6.17 14.46 -3.76
C PHE A 6 -6.93 13.71 -2.65
N LEU A 7 -6.75 14.14 -1.41
CA LEU A 7 -7.47 13.64 -0.23
C LEU A 7 -8.87 14.28 -0.18
N THR A 8 -9.75 13.90 -1.12
CA THR A 8 -11.17 14.15 -0.95
C THR A 8 -11.76 13.13 0.03
N GLN A 9 -12.81 13.49 0.75
CA GLN A 9 -13.51 12.55 1.63
C GLN A 9 -14.06 11.36 0.84
N LEU A 10 -14.07 10.18 1.45
CA LEU A 10 -14.76 9.02 0.88
C LEU A 10 -16.27 9.30 0.82
N PRO A 11 -17.02 8.68 -0.11
CA PRO A 11 -18.47 8.74 -0.05
C PRO A 11 -18.98 8.14 1.26
N GLU A 12 -20.13 8.61 1.74
CA GLU A 12 -20.67 8.27 3.08
C GLU A 12 -20.75 6.77 3.34
N ALA A 13 -21.20 5.99 2.35
CA ALA A 13 -21.27 4.53 2.42
C ALA A 13 -19.92 3.84 2.65
N TYR A 14 -18.79 4.49 2.34
CA TYR A 14 -17.45 3.94 2.47
C TYR A 14 -16.65 4.53 3.63
N MET A 15 -17.24 5.43 4.43
CA MET A 15 -16.53 6.11 5.51
C MET A 15 -15.98 5.14 6.57
N MET A 16 -16.65 4.01 6.81
CA MET A 16 -16.16 2.95 7.69
C MET A 16 -14.81 2.37 7.24
N PHE A 17 -14.50 2.40 5.93
CA PHE A 17 -13.26 1.88 5.37
C PHE A 17 -12.14 2.92 5.29
N ARG A 18 -12.36 4.15 5.76
CA ARG A 18 -11.32 5.18 5.78
C ARG A 18 -9.98 4.70 6.37
N PRO A 19 -9.94 4.00 7.53
CA PRO A 19 -8.68 3.49 8.06
C PRO A 19 -7.95 2.51 7.14
N LEU A 20 -8.70 1.72 6.35
CA LEU A 20 -8.12 0.81 5.35
C LEU A 20 -7.56 1.59 4.17
N VAL A 21 -8.32 2.57 3.64
CA VAL A 21 -7.91 3.40 2.51
C VAL A 21 -6.64 4.19 2.83
N ASP A 22 -6.52 4.70 4.06
CA ASP A 22 -5.34 5.42 4.54
C ASP A 22 -4.05 4.55 4.49
N ILE A 23 -4.19 3.22 4.52
CA ILE A 23 -3.06 2.26 4.44
C ILE A 23 -2.74 1.85 3.01
N LEU A 24 -3.69 1.88 2.07
CA LEU A 24 -3.47 1.41 0.68
C LEU A 24 -2.22 2.01 -0.01
N PRO A 25 -1.85 3.29 0.19
CA PRO A 25 -0.64 3.85 -0.42
C PRO A 25 0.67 3.16 -0.02
N VAL A 26 0.72 2.40 1.08
CA VAL A 26 1.93 1.68 1.50
C VAL A 26 2.15 0.37 0.73
N ILE A 27 1.12 -0.16 0.05
CA ILE A 27 1.16 -1.45 -0.66
C ILE A 27 2.37 -1.60 -1.61
N PRO A 28 2.76 -0.60 -2.42
CA PRO A 28 3.94 -0.72 -3.29
C PRO A 28 5.24 -1.01 -2.52
N VAL A 29 5.40 -0.48 -1.31
CA VAL A 29 6.55 -0.77 -0.44
C VAL A 29 6.52 -2.22 0.02
N PHE A 30 5.34 -2.77 0.33
CA PHE A 30 5.23 -4.19 0.67
C PHE A 30 5.60 -5.12 -0.47
N PHE A 31 5.35 -4.76 -1.73
CA PHE A 31 5.83 -5.56 -2.88
C PHE A 31 7.36 -5.55 -2.99
N LEU A 32 8.00 -4.40 -2.74
CA LEU A 32 9.46 -4.34 -2.67
C LEU A 32 9.99 -5.24 -1.54
N LEU A 33 9.42 -5.14 -0.34
CA LEU A 33 9.81 -5.98 0.80
C LEU A 33 9.56 -7.46 0.54
N LEU A 34 8.46 -7.79 -0.13
CA LEU A 34 8.12 -9.15 -0.52
C LEU A 34 9.17 -9.75 -1.45
N ALA A 35 9.78 -8.96 -2.34
CA ALA A 35 10.89 -9.44 -3.18
C ALA A 35 12.08 -9.90 -2.32
N PHE A 36 12.42 -9.17 -1.25
CA PHE A 36 13.46 -9.59 -0.31
C PHE A 36 13.05 -10.80 0.53
N VAL A 37 11.79 -10.89 0.95
CA VAL A 37 11.27 -12.09 1.63
C VAL A 37 11.39 -13.31 0.72
N TRP A 38 11.02 -13.18 -0.55
CA TRP A 38 11.15 -14.25 -1.54
C TRP A 38 12.62 -14.65 -1.74
N GLN A 39 13.50 -13.67 -1.93
CA GLN A 39 14.94 -13.92 -2.06
C GLN A 39 15.51 -14.62 -0.82
N ALA A 40 15.16 -14.18 0.38
CA ALA A 40 15.55 -14.82 1.62
C ALA A 40 15.04 -16.27 1.72
N ALA A 41 13.81 -16.55 1.28
CA ALA A 41 13.22 -17.88 1.30
C ALA A 41 13.97 -18.88 0.38
N ILE A 42 14.54 -18.41 -0.73
CA ILE A 42 15.38 -19.24 -1.60
C ILE A 42 16.87 -19.16 -1.27
N GLY A 43 17.28 -18.39 -0.25
CA GLY A 43 18.65 -18.27 0.21
C GLY A 43 19.52 -17.29 -0.59
N PHE A 44 18.92 -16.24 -1.17
CA PHE A 44 19.59 -15.24 -2.02
C PHE A 44 20.43 -15.88 -3.15
N ARG A 45 19.84 -16.89 -3.78
CA ARG A 45 20.39 -17.55 -4.98
C ARG A 45 19.90 -16.88 -6.25
#